data_AF-C6BAK8-F1
#
_entry.id   AF-C6BAK8-F1
#
_cell.length_a   1.000
_cell.length_b   1.000
_cell.length_c   1.000
_cell.angle_alpha   90.00
_cell.angle_beta   90.00
_cell.angle_gamma   90.00
#
_symmetry.space_group_name_H-M   'P 1'
#
loop_
_entity.id
_entity.type
_entity.pdbx_description
1 polymer ?
#
loop_
_entity_poly.entity_id
_entity_poly.type
_entity_poly.pdbx_seq_one_letter_code
_entity_poly.pdbx_strand_id
1 'polypeptide(L)'
;MIEIMESGPFNTVQDLGRPGYRDIGVSASGAMDPLAVRIGNILVGNDENAAAIEVQTFPFSLRFERRIAFAVTGADGNSHLDGSELLAWCAYIAEPGQLLELKQPPLLARSYISLGGGLDIPVVMGSRSTSLRGSFGGNAGRPLAKGDRIAVGEDAEMIMLPASGLAVVEPAVALREVFPAAVDGTLPIRALPAGEHDLFAGDGEAFWSQTWRISSRSDRTGYRLSGEPIKPTASIEMRSHGVVPGVIQVPPGGEPIVQMSDANTAGGYPKIAGVIECDLWRLGQARIGARLKFVRSTHAEARSVEQAVAGYVEDVRQTSRLVKRALKAMA
;
A
#
# COMPACT_ATOMS: atom_id res chain seq x y z
N MET A 1 -17.32 12.08 -12.41
CA MET A 1 -15.94 12.28 -12.89
C MET A 1 -15.17 13.03 -11.81
N ILE A 2 -13.85 12.85 -11.79
CA ILE A 2 -12.92 13.67 -11.02
C ILE A 2 -11.93 14.36 -11.97
N GLU A 3 -11.44 15.52 -11.58
CA GLU A 3 -10.37 16.25 -12.28
C GLU A 3 -9.17 16.41 -11.34
N ILE A 4 -7.98 16.01 -11.79
CA ILE A 4 -6.74 16.19 -11.03
C ILE A 4 -6.30 17.65 -11.13
N MET A 5 -6.25 18.35 -10.01
CA MET A 5 -5.92 19.77 -9.95
C MET A 5 -4.43 20.01 -9.70
N GLU A 6 -3.84 19.16 -8.87
CA GLU A 6 -2.41 19.16 -8.55
C GLU A 6 -1.93 17.73 -8.31
N SER A 7 -0.79 17.37 -8.89
CA SER A 7 -0.19 16.06 -8.67
C SER A 7 1.33 16.15 -8.81
N GLY A 8 2.03 15.65 -7.80
CA GLY A 8 3.45 15.37 -7.89
C GLY A 8 3.76 14.07 -8.66
N PRO A 9 5.04 13.77 -8.90
CA PRO A 9 5.45 12.52 -9.54
C PRO A 9 4.98 11.28 -8.76
N PHE A 10 4.81 10.17 -9.47
CA PHE A 10 4.51 8.83 -8.93
C PHE A 10 3.15 8.64 -8.24
N ASN A 11 2.27 9.63 -8.22
CA ASN A 11 0.87 9.41 -7.86
C ASN A 11 0.20 8.61 -8.97
N THR A 12 -0.38 7.46 -8.65
CA THR A 12 -0.82 6.47 -9.66
C THR A 12 -2.17 5.88 -9.29
N VAL A 13 -2.80 5.21 -10.26
CA VAL A 13 -3.98 4.39 -10.00
C VAL A 13 -3.52 2.99 -9.65
N GLN A 14 -4.01 2.45 -8.53
CA GLN A 14 -3.67 1.12 -8.05
C GLN A 14 -4.92 0.38 -7.58
N ASP A 15 -5.03 -0.89 -7.94
CA ASP A 15 -5.88 -1.85 -7.22
C ASP A 15 -4.98 -2.78 -6.37
N LEU A 16 -5.45 -3.99 -6.04
CA LEU A 16 -4.64 -4.98 -5.31
C LEU A 16 -3.67 -5.77 -6.22
N GLY A 17 -3.60 -5.42 -7.51
CA GLY A 17 -2.59 -5.89 -8.44
C GLY A 17 -3.05 -6.97 -9.43
N ARG A 18 -2.06 -7.48 -10.15
CA ARG A 18 -2.15 -8.31 -11.36
C ARG A 18 -1.42 -9.64 -11.17
N PRO A 19 -1.97 -10.57 -10.37
CA PRO A 19 -1.37 -11.90 -10.25
C PRO A 19 -1.52 -12.68 -11.57
N GLY A 20 -0.68 -13.71 -11.75
CA GLY A 20 -0.83 -14.69 -12.84
C GLY A 20 -0.03 -14.45 -14.12
N TYR A 21 0.75 -13.37 -14.21
CA TYR A 21 1.55 -13.03 -15.42
C TYR A 21 3.07 -12.92 -15.15
N ARG A 22 3.52 -13.38 -13.98
CA ARG A 22 4.92 -13.22 -13.55
C ARG A 22 5.89 -14.14 -14.31
N ASP A 23 5.38 -15.28 -14.78
CA ASP A 23 6.07 -16.23 -15.65
C ASP A 23 6.44 -15.63 -17.02
N ILE A 24 5.65 -14.68 -17.52
CA ILE A 24 5.94 -13.92 -18.76
C ILE A 24 6.61 -12.56 -18.52
N GLY A 25 7.12 -12.32 -17.31
CA GLY A 25 7.89 -11.11 -16.99
C GLY A 25 7.07 -9.89 -16.56
N VAL A 26 5.78 -10.03 -16.31
CA VAL A 26 4.91 -8.93 -15.86
C VAL A 26 4.85 -8.86 -14.34
N SER A 27 5.20 -7.70 -13.76
CA SER A 27 5.07 -7.45 -12.32
C SER A 27 3.61 -7.47 -11.89
N ALA A 28 3.36 -7.88 -10.64
CA ALA A 28 2.00 -7.84 -10.09
C ALA A 28 1.51 -6.40 -9.87
N SER A 29 2.42 -5.46 -9.57
CA SER A 29 2.05 -4.09 -9.21
C SER A 29 1.05 -4.09 -8.04
N GLY A 30 0.09 -3.17 -8.02
CA GLY A 30 -0.83 -3.04 -6.89
C GLY A 30 -0.37 -1.99 -5.88
N ALA A 31 -1.25 -1.70 -4.94
CA ALA A 31 -0.99 -0.75 -3.87
C ALA A 31 0.21 -1.19 -3.00
N MET A 32 1.01 -0.22 -2.55
CA MET A 32 2.08 -0.46 -1.57
C MET A 32 1.53 -0.81 -0.18
N ASP A 33 0.33 -0.34 0.13
CA ASP A 33 -0.47 -0.65 1.32
C ASP A 33 -1.83 -1.18 0.85
N PRO A 34 -1.94 -2.50 0.58
CA PRO A 34 -3.19 -3.11 0.14
C PRO A 34 -4.27 -3.08 1.22
N LEU A 35 -3.90 -2.95 2.51
CA LEU A 35 -4.89 -2.91 3.60
C LEU A 35 -5.65 -1.58 3.57
N ALA A 36 -4.96 -0.46 3.35
CA ALA A 36 -5.61 0.84 3.17
C ALA A 36 -6.62 0.82 2.00
N VAL A 37 -6.23 0.26 0.84
CA VAL A 37 -7.13 0.16 -0.32
C VAL A 37 -8.38 -0.67 -0.01
N ARG A 38 -8.23 -1.85 0.62
CA ARG A 38 -9.37 -2.69 1.00
C ARG A 38 -10.34 -1.94 1.90
N ILE A 39 -9.83 -1.32 2.96
CA ILE A 39 -10.65 -0.59 3.93
C ILE A 39 -11.33 0.61 3.30
N GLY A 40 -10.61 1.40 2.49
CA GLY A 40 -11.16 2.55 1.77
C GLY A 40 -12.30 2.13 0.84
N ASN A 41 -12.11 1.05 0.08
CA ASN A 41 -13.14 0.50 -0.79
C ASN A 41 -14.37 0.00 -0.02
N ILE A 42 -14.19 -0.74 1.07
CA ILE A 42 -15.31 -1.18 1.93
C ILE A 42 -16.10 0.02 2.48
N LEU A 43 -15.39 1.05 2.92
CA LEU A 43 -15.96 2.29 3.44
C LEU A 43 -16.83 3.00 2.40
N VAL A 44 -16.40 3.04 1.14
CA VAL A 44 -17.20 3.57 0.01
C VAL A 44 -18.02 2.50 -0.71
N GLY A 45 -18.23 1.32 -0.11
CA GLY A 45 -19.17 0.31 -0.63
C GLY A 45 -18.75 -0.43 -1.90
N ASN A 46 -17.50 -0.30 -2.31
CA ASN A 46 -16.95 -1.01 -3.46
C ASN A 46 -16.56 -2.45 -3.12
N ASP A 47 -16.26 -3.23 -4.17
CA ASP A 47 -15.39 -4.40 -4.04
C ASP A 47 -14.02 -3.99 -3.48
N GLU A 48 -13.43 -4.82 -2.63
CA GLU A 48 -12.14 -4.57 -1.99
C GLU A 48 -10.99 -4.30 -2.98
N ASN A 49 -11.07 -4.86 -4.18
CA ASN A 49 -10.11 -4.71 -5.25
C ASN A 49 -10.46 -3.58 -6.25
N ALA A 50 -11.44 -2.73 -5.95
CA ALA A 50 -11.67 -1.56 -6.79
C ALA A 50 -10.44 -0.63 -6.81
N ALA A 51 -10.19 0.00 -7.95
CA ALA A 51 -9.03 0.86 -8.10
C ALA A 51 -9.16 2.15 -7.28
N ALA A 52 -8.09 2.51 -6.58
CA ALA A 52 -7.92 3.72 -5.81
C ALA A 52 -6.77 4.56 -6.39
N ILE A 53 -6.72 5.85 -6.02
CA ILE A 53 -5.54 6.68 -6.28
C ILE A 53 -4.54 6.47 -5.14
N GLU A 54 -3.35 5.94 -5.44
CA GLU A 54 -2.21 5.93 -4.52
C GLU A 54 -1.46 7.27 -4.65
N VAL A 55 -1.48 8.05 -3.58
CA VAL A 55 -0.77 9.33 -3.44
C VAL A 55 0.48 9.10 -2.60
N GLN A 56 1.66 9.26 -3.22
CA GLN A 56 2.95 9.18 -2.56
C GLN A 56 3.64 10.55 -2.50
N THR A 57 3.34 11.44 -3.44
CA THR A 57 3.95 12.77 -3.52
C THR A 57 2.90 13.84 -3.28
N PHE A 58 3.17 14.69 -2.30
CA PHE A 58 2.29 15.76 -1.83
C PHE A 58 2.90 17.14 -2.15
N PRO A 59 2.10 18.20 -2.27
CA PRO A 59 0.63 18.19 -2.22
C PRO A 59 -0.01 17.46 -3.41
N PHE A 60 -1.24 17.00 -3.20
CA PHE A 60 -2.09 16.42 -4.23
C PHE A 60 -3.51 16.95 -4.06
N SER A 61 -4.18 17.29 -5.16
CA SER A 61 -5.58 17.72 -5.09
C SER A 61 -6.38 17.26 -6.30
N LEU A 62 -7.66 16.98 -6.06
CA LEU A 62 -8.63 16.66 -7.10
C LEU A 62 -9.95 17.39 -6.83
N ARG A 63 -10.67 17.69 -7.90
CA ARG A 63 -12.02 18.26 -7.86
C ARG A 63 -13.04 17.19 -8.22
N PHE A 64 -14.14 17.17 -7.49
CA PHE A 64 -15.28 16.32 -7.82
C PHE A 64 -16.21 17.03 -8.80
N GLU A 65 -16.57 16.39 -9.90
CA GLU A 65 -17.51 16.97 -10.88
C GLU A 65 -18.96 16.50 -10.66
N ARG A 66 -19.18 15.57 -9.73
CA ARG A 66 -20.51 15.07 -9.34
C ARG A 66 -20.53 14.75 -7.85
N ARG A 67 -21.74 14.58 -7.30
CA ARG A 67 -21.91 14.05 -5.95
C ARG A 67 -21.33 12.64 -5.86
N ILE A 68 -20.42 12.37 -4.93
CA ILE A 68 -19.75 11.07 -4.82
C ILE A 68 -19.29 10.77 -3.40
N ALA A 69 -19.42 9.51 -2.99
CA ALA A 69 -18.79 9.02 -1.78
C ALA A 69 -17.28 8.84 -2.00
N PHE A 70 -16.45 9.26 -1.05
CA PHE A 70 -15.01 9.04 -1.09
C PHE A 70 -14.49 8.70 0.30
N ALA A 71 -13.33 8.04 0.37
CA ALA A 71 -12.60 7.82 1.60
C ALA A 71 -11.11 8.05 1.38
N VAL A 72 -10.45 8.63 2.39
CA VAL A 72 -8.99 8.78 2.44
C VAL A 72 -8.45 7.84 3.51
N THR A 73 -7.63 6.87 3.11
CA THR A 73 -7.00 5.86 3.98
C THR A 73 -5.48 5.86 3.80
N GLY A 74 -4.74 5.13 4.63
CA GLY A 74 -3.27 5.09 4.60
C GLY A 74 -2.58 6.38 5.09
N ALA A 75 -3.30 7.50 5.11
CA ALA A 75 -2.88 8.76 5.69
C ALA A 75 -3.12 8.80 7.20
N ASP A 76 -2.31 9.60 7.90
CA ASP A 76 -2.46 9.96 9.31
C ASP A 76 -2.88 11.43 9.49
N GLY A 77 -3.77 11.91 8.60
CA GLY A 77 -4.39 13.24 8.65
C GLY A 77 -4.04 14.15 7.46
N ASN A 78 -4.24 15.45 7.64
CA ASN A 78 -3.89 16.51 6.68
C ASN A 78 -4.65 16.50 5.33
N SER A 79 -5.80 15.83 5.27
CA SER A 79 -6.75 15.91 4.16
C SER A 79 -7.84 16.95 4.43
N HIS A 80 -8.19 17.75 3.43
CA HIS A 80 -9.19 18.82 3.54
C HIS A 80 -10.19 18.74 2.38
N LEU A 81 -11.47 19.02 2.66
CA LEU A 81 -12.50 19.23 1.64
C LEU A 81 -12.94 20.69 1.71
N ASP A 82 -12.70 21.47 0.65
CA ASP A 82 -12.92 22.93 0.61
C ASP A 82 -12.35 23.65 1.85
N GLY A 83 -11.11 23.28 2.24
CA GLY A 83 -10.42 23.84 3.40
C GLY A 83 -10.86 23.29 4.77
N SER A 84 -11.94 22.50 4.84
CA SER A 84 -12.37 21.84 6.08
C SER A 84 -11.60 20.54 6.31
N GLU A 85 -10.95 20.41 7.47
CA GLU A 85 -10.17 19.21 7.80
C GLU A 85 -11.06 17.96 7.91
N LEU A 86 -10.60 16.86 7.31
CA LEU A 86 -11.25 15.56 7.34
C LEU A 86 -10.55 14.61 8.31
N LEU A 87 -11.31 13.70 8.90
CA LEU A 87 -10.74 12.57 9.62
C LEU A 87 -10.10 11.60 8.63
N ALA A 88 -8.92 11.09 8.98
CA ALA A 88 -8.34 9.94 8.29
C ALA A 88 -9.21 8.70 8.49
N TRP A 89 -9.12 7.74 7.56
CA TRP A 89 -9.86 6.47 7.63
C TRP A 89 -11.37 6.65 7.73
N CYS A 90 -11.90 7.69 7.08
CA CYS A 90 -13.30 8.06 7.09
C CYS A 90 -13.84 8.26 5.67
N ALA A 91 -15.08 7.81 5.46
CA ALA A 91 -15.84 8.05 4.25
C ALA A 91 -16.72 9.29 4.39
N TYR A 92 -16.74 10.12 3.35
CA TYR A 92 -17.56 11.32 3.23
C TYR A 92 -18.29 11.35 1.90
N ILE A 93 -19.28 12.25 1.78
CA ILE A 93 -19.87 12.62 0.49
C ILE A 93 -19.28 13.97 0.08
N ALA A 94 -18.74 14.04 -1.13
CA ALA A 94 -18.41 15.30 -1.78
C ALA A 94 -19.56 15.73 -2.72
N GLU A 95 -19.80 17.02 -2.79
CA GLU A 95 -20.70 17.66 -3.75
C GLU A 95 -19.93 18.08 -5.03
N PRO A 96 -20.64 18.30 -6.15
CA PRO A 96 -20.02 18.83 -7.36
C PRO A 96 -19.31 20.17 -7.09
N GLY A 97 -18.09 20.31 -7.60
CA GLY A 97 -17.26 21.50 -7.49
C GLY A 97 -16.30 21.50 -6.30
N GLN A 98 -16.53 20.66 -5.29
CA GLN A 98 -15.67 20.61 -4.10
C GLN A 98 -14.27 20.11 -4.43
N LEU A 99 -13.28 20.65 -3.71
CA LEU A 99 -11.87 20.35 -3.85
C LEU A 99 -11.39 19.51 -2.67
N LEU A 100 -10.89 18.30 -2.94
CA LEU A 100 -10.15 17.49 -1.98
C LEU A 100 -8.66 17.80 -2.10
N GLU A 101 -8.06 18.20 -0.99
CA GLU A 101 -6.64 18.53 -0.88
C GLU A 101 -5.95 17.62 0.14
N LEU A 102 -4.89 16.95 -0.28
CA LEU A 102 -4.02 16.16 0.59
C LEU A 102 -2.68 16.88 0.71
N LYS A 103 -2.35 17.29 1.94
CA LYS A 103 -1.02 17.83 2.27
C LYS A 103 -0.13 16.71 2.77
N GLN A 104 1.17 17.00 2.90
CA GLN A 104 2.15 16.04 3.40
C GLN A 104 1.68 15.46 4.75
N PRO A 105 1.50 14.13 4.88
CA PRO A 105 1.18 13.50 6.15
C PRO A 105 2.28 13.78 7.21
N PRO A 106 2.00 13.71 8.51
CA PRO A 106 3.02 13.90 9.54
C PRO A 106 3.97 12.70 9.73
N LEU A 107 3.48 11.45 9.71
CA LEU A 107 4.29 10.24 9.97
C LEU A 107 4.29 9.24 8.80
N LEU A 108 3.17 9.01 8.13
CA LEU A 108 3.02 7.95 7.11
C LEU A 108 3.48 8.39 5.71
N ALA A 109 3.68 7.46 4.78
CA ALA A 109 4.28 7.76 3.47
C ALA A 109 3.27 7.92 2.34
N ARG A 110 2.09 7.29 2.43
CA ARG A 110 1.16 7.17 1.31
C ARG A 110 -0.30 7.28 1.75
N SER A 111 -1.09 7.97 0.94
CA SER A 111 -2.54 8.07 1.11
C SER A 111 -3.24 7.38 -0.06
N TYR A 112 -4.42 6.83 0.19
CA TYR A 112 -5.25 6.18 -0.82
C TYR A 112 -6.62 6.83 -0.86
N ILE A 113 -7.02 7.26 -2.04
CA ILE A 113 -8.34 7.85 -2.28
C ILE A 113 -9.20 6.80 -2.98
N SER A 114 -10.18 6.27 -2.25
CA SER A 114 -11.20 5.37 -2.79
C SER A 114 -12.45 6.17 -3.12
N LEU A 115 -13.05 5.92 -4.28
CA LEU A 115 -14.27 6.61 -4.75
C LEU A 115 -15.39 5.59 -4.90
N GLY A 116 -16.59 5.89 -4.41
CA GLY A 116 -17.77 5.05 -4.60
C GLY A 116 -18.03 4.80 -6.09
N GLY A 117 -18.32 3.55 -6.44
CA GLY A 117 -18.40 3.09 -7.84
C GLY A 117 -17.05 2.77 -8.48
N GLY A 118 -15.93 3.09 -7.83
CA GLY A 118 -14.57 2.86 -8.32
C GLY A 118 -14.17 3.79 -9.47
N LEU A 119 -12.87 3.81 -9.79
CA LEU A 119 -12.35 4.49 -10.97
C LEU A 119 -12.67 3.69 -12.23
N ASP A 120 -13.34 4.32 -13.19
CA ASP A 120 -13.65 3.72 -14.48
C ASP A 120 -12.43 3.81 -15.40
N ILE A 121 -11.55 2.83 -15.22
CA ILE A 121 -10.30 2.68 -15.95
C ILE A 121 -10.27 1.31 -16.63
N PRO A 122 -9.75 1.21 -17.87
CA PRO A 122 -9.65 -0.07 -18.57
C PRO A 122 -8.89 -1.12 -17.76
N VAL A 123 -9.45 -2.33 -17.72
CA VAL A 123 -8.79 -3.50 -17.14
C VAL A 123 -7.81 -4.04 -18.18
N VAL A 124 -6.52 -3.91 -17.90
CA VAL A 124 -5.48 -4.67 -18.62
C VAL A 124 -5.25 -5.94 -17.82
N MET A 125 -5.03 -7.13 -18.41
CA MET A 125 -4.59 -8.35 -17.68
C MET A 125 -5.27 -8.59 -16.30
N GLY A 126 -6.58 -8.38 -16.17
CA GLY A 126 -7.32 -8.60 -14.90
C GLY A 126 -7.11 -7.57 -13.78
N SER A 127 -6.47 -6.43 -14.03
CA SER A 127 -6.28 -5.36 -13.02
C SER A 127 -6.15 -3.96 -13.64
N ARG A 128 -6.49 -2.95 -12.85
CA ARG A 128 -6.41 -1.52 -13.15
C ARG A 128 -5.14 -0.86 -12.61
N SER A 129 -4.24 -1.59 -11.96
CA SER A 129 -2.97 -1.02 -11.49
C SER A 129 -2.08 -0.51 -12.61
N THR A 130 -1.48 0.66 -12.38
CA THR A 130 -0.41 1.21 -13.20
C THR A 130 0.87 0.41 -13.01
N SER A 131 1.41 -0.15 -14.09
CA SER A 131 2.80 -0.63 -14.18
C SER A 131 3.65 0.45 -14.82
N LEU A 132 4.43 1.18 -14.01
CA LEU A 132 5.26 2.29 -14.51
C LEU A 132 6.37 1.78 -15.44
N ARG A 133 7.04 0.69 -15.06
CA ARG A 133 8.10 0.09 -15.89
C ARG A 133 7.55 -0.46 -17.21
N GLY A 134 6.36 -1.05 -17.19
CA GLY A 134 5.70 -1.56 -18.38
C GLY A 134 5.01 -0.49 -19.21
N SER A 135 4.78 0.70 -18.64
CA SER A 135 4.02 1.79 -19.25
C SER A 135 2.59 1.37 -19.68
N PHE A 136 1.91 0.59 -18.84
CA PHE A 136 0.52 0.17 -19.09
C PHE A 136 -0.32 0.09 -17.81
N GLY A 137 -1.64 -0.02 -17.95
CA GLY A 137 -2.58 -0.06 -16.84
C GLY A 137 -2.79 1.30 -16.16
N GLY A 138 -3.78 1.41 -15.28
CA GLY A 138 -4.15 2.68 -14.65
C GLY A 138 -4.48 3.77 -15.66
N ASN A 139 -4.10 5.01 -15.35
CA ASN A 139 -4.27 6.12 -16.28
C ASN A 139 -3.18 6.13 -17.36
N ALA A 140 -3.42 5.41 -18.47
CA ALA A 140 -2.53 5.33 -19.62
C ALA A 140 -1.08 4.90 -19.31
N GLY A 141 -0.88 4.06 -18.29
CA GLY A 141 0.44 3.53 -17.94
C GLY A 141 1.41 4.51 -17.30
N ARG A 142 0.92 5.69 -16.86
CA ARG A 142 1.76 6.78 -16.35
C ARG A 142 1.27 7.32 -15.00
N PRO A 143 2.07 8.13 -14.30
CA PRO A 143 1.59 8.92 -13.17
C PRO A 143 0.47 9.89 -13.57
N LEU A 144 -0.36 10.23 -12.60
CA LEU A 144 -1.39 11.25 -12.71
C LEU A 144 -0.76 12.63 -12.87
N ALA A 145 -1.34 13.43 -13.75
CA ALA A 145 -0.94 14.79 -14.08
C ALA A 145 -2.10 15.76 -13.90
N LYS A 146 -1.78 17.04 -13.69
CA LYS A 146 -2.77 18.12 -13.65
C LYS A 146 -3.60 18.13 -14.95
N GLY A 147 -4.91 18.25 -14.82
CA GLY A 147 -5.87 18.24 -15.91
C GLY A 147 -6.31 16.84 -16.35
N ASP A 148 -5.77 15.77 -15.76
CA ASP A 148 -6.31 14.43 -15.98
C ASP A 148 -7.74 14.36 -15.45
N ARG A 149 -8.65 13.85 -16.28
CA ARG A 149 -10.06 13.66 -15.94
C ARG A 149 -10.38 12.18 -15.98
N ILE A 150 -10.88 11.64 -14.86
CA ILE A 150 -11.11 10.20 -14.70
C ILE A 150 -12.58 9.96 -14.39
N ALA A 151 -13.21 9.10 -15.19
CA ALA A 151 -14.56 8.66 -14.97
C ALA A 151 -14.65 7.78 -13.72
N VAL A 152 -15.84 7.73 -13.13
CA VAL A 152 -16.14 6.95 -11.91
C VAL A 152 -17.40 6.16 -12.18
N GLY A 153 -17.49 4.93 -11.65
CA GLY A 153 -18.61 4.04 -11.91
C GLY A 153 -19.98 4.64 -11.53
N GLU A 154 -21.03 4.15 -12.17
CA GLU A 154 -22.40 4.69 -12.01
C GLU A 154 -22.99 4.43 -10.61
N ASP A 155 -22.52 3.42 -9.88
CA ASP A 155 -22.97 3.07 -8.52
C ASP A 155 -22.59 4.12 -7.45
N ALA A 156 -21.85 5.17 -7.83
CA ALA A 156 -21.40 6.25 -6.95
C ALA A 156 -22.53 7.01 -6.24
N GLU A 157 -23.74 7.05 -6.81
CA GLU A 157 -24.85 7.91 -6.32
C GLU A 157 -25.78 7.22 -5.32
N MET A 158 -25.63 5.91 -5.05
CA MET A 158 -26.55 5.16 -4.18
C MET A 158 -26.04 4.92 -2.75
N ILE A 159 -24.90 5.51 -2.38
CA ILE A 159 -24.27 5.22 -1.09
C ILE A 159 -24.73 6.19 -0.03
N MET A 160 -25.52 5.67 0.92
CA MET A 160 -25.96 6.40 2.10
C MET A 160 -24.85 6.43 3.15
N LEU A 161 -24.36 7.62 3.51
CA LEU A 161 -23.43 7.85 4.60
C LEU A 161 -24.03 8.85 5.61
N PRO A 162 -23.65 8.79 6.90
CA PRO A 162 -23.99 9.85 7.85
C PRO A 162 -23.42 11.19 7.38
N ALA A 163 -24.08 12.30 7.72
CA ALA A 163 -23.58 13.64 7.38
C ALA A 163 -22.18 13.94 7.97
N SER A 164 -21.86 13.34 9.13
CA SER A 164 -20.54 13.42 9.77
C SER A 164 -19.48 12.49 9.17
N GLY A 165 -19.85 11.68 8.18
CA GLY A 165 -19.03 10.61 7.64
C GLY A 165 -19.13 9.29 8.41
N LEU A 166 -18.47 8.26 7.87
CA LEU A 166 -18.35 6.93 8.45
C LEU A 166 -16.86 6.57 8.59
N ALA A 167 -16.37 6.53 9.82
CA ALA A 167 -14.97 6.23 10.13
C ALA A 167 -14.77 4.80 10.63
N VAL A 168 -13.55 4.31 10.48
CA VAL A 168 -13.07 3.10 11.16
C VAL A 168 -11.92 3.45 12.09
N VAL A 169 -11.67 2.60 13.08
CA VAL A 169 -10.42 2.62 13.81
C VAL A 169 -9.31 2.17 12.85
N GLU A 170 -8.29 2.99 12.66
CA GLU A 170 -7.20 2.70 11.73
C GLU A 170 -6.43 1.41 12.11
N PRO A 171 -5.84 0.69 11.13
CA PRO A 171 -5.18 -0.59 11.38
C PRO A 171 -4.09 -0.56 12.46
N ALA A 172 -3.31 0.52 12.53
CA ALA A 172 -2.25 0.66 13.52
C ALA A 172 -2.78 0.62 14.97
N VAL A 173 -4.00 1.09 15.19
CA VAL A 173 -4.67 1.08 16.50
C VAL A 173 -5.48 -0.21 16.68
N ALA A 174 -6.29 -0.59 15.68
CA ALA A 174 -7.15 -1.76 15.75
C ALA A 174 -6.38 -3.07 15.89
N LEU A 175 -5.18 -3.15 15.33
CA LEU A 175 -4.31 -4.33 15.32
C LEU A 175 -3.05 -4.14 16.19
N ARG A 176 -3.09 -3.22 17.17
CA ARG A 176 -1.93 -2.90 18.03
C ARG A 176 -1.40 -4.08 18.85
N GLU A 177 -2.26 -5.04 19.19
CA GLU A 177 -1.88 -6.26 19.92
C GLU A 177 -1.25 -7.31 18.99
N VAL A 178 -1.44 -7.15 17.68
CA VAL A 178 -0.97 -8.08 16.64
C VAL A 178 0.32 -7.58 16.00
N PHE A 179 0.45 -6.28 15.78
CA PHE A 179 1.62 -5.66 15.19
C PHE A 179 2.50 -5.01 16.27
N PRO A 180 3.80 -5.34 16.29
CA PRO A 180 4.70 -4.75 17.27
C PRO A 180 4.85 -3.25 17.04
N ALA A 181 4.74 -2.48 18.12
CA ALA A 181 4.95 -1.04 18.11
C ALA A 181 6.41 -0.69 17.78
N ALA A 182 6.63 0.51 17.23
CA ALA A 182 7.98 1.01 17.02
C ALA A 182 8.67 1.24 18.38
N VAL A 183 9.92 0.80 18.50
CA VAL A 183 10.74 0.99 19.70
C VAL A 183 11.84 2.00 19.36
N ASP A 184 11.92 3.10 20.11
CA ASP A 184 12.85 4.21 19.88
C ASP A 184 12.85 4.72 18.43
N GLY A 185 11.66 4.77 17.80
CA GLY A 185 11.50 5.18 16.40
C GLY A 185 12.07 4.20 15.37
N THR A 186 12.26 2.93 15.74
CA THR A 186 12.64 1.84 14.83
C THR A 186 11.45 0.91 14.63
N LEU A 187 11.06 0.69 13.37
CA LEU A 187 9.92 -0.13 12.98
C LEU A 187 10.30 -1.64 12.97
N PRO A 188 9.74 -2.48 13.84
CA PRO A 188 9.95 -3.92 13.78
C PRO A 188 9.16 -4.54 12.62
N ILE A 189 9.82 -5.26 11.71
CA ILE A 189 9.22 -5.93 10.56
C ILE A 189 9.48 -7.44 10.65
N ARG A 190 8.42 -8.24 10.65
CA ARG A 190 8.54 -9.70 10.75
C ARG A 190 8.96 -10.33 9.42
N ALA A 191 9.93 -11.23 9.48
CA ALA A 191 10.41 -11.97 8.33
C ALA A 191 10.81 -13.41 8.71
N LEU A 192 10.68 -14.33 7.75
CA LEU A 192 11.21 -15.69 7.86
C LEU A 192 12.59 -15.76 7.19
N PRO A 193 13.55 -16.52 7.73
CA PRO A 193 14.77 -16.85 7.02
C PRO A 193 14.46 -17.48 5.65
N ALA A 194 15.17 -17.05 4.61
CA ALA A 194 15.04 -17.65 3.28
C ALA A 194 15.99 -18.86 3.15
N GLY A 195 15.80 -19.65 2.10
CA GLY A 195 16.61 -20.86 1.88
C GLY A 195 18.12 -20.62 1.76
N GLU A 196 18.54 -19.40 1.39
CA GLU A 196 19.94 -19.02 1.31
C GLU A 196 20.47 -18.29 2.56
N HIS A 197 19.71 -18.23 3.66
CA HIS A 197 20.11 -17.54 4.90
C HIS A 197 21.44 -18.06 5.46
N ASP A 198 21.64 -19.39 5.46
CA ASP A 198 22.86 -20.02 6.01
C ASP A 198 24.13 -19.65 5.23
N LEU A 199 24.00 -19.16 3.99
CA LEU A 199 25.14 -18.72 3.19
C LEU A 199 25.84 -17.48 3.79
N PHE A 200 25.13 -16.72 4.63
CA PHE A 200 25.61 -15.49 5.25
C PHE A 200 26.34 -15.71 6.59
N ALA A 201 26.35 -16.92 7.15
CA ALA A 201 27.00 -17.24 8.43
C ALA A 201 26.76 -16.15 9.51
N GLY A 202 27.82 -15.53 10.05
CA GLY A 202 27.73 -14.47 11.07
C GLY A 202 26.97 -13.22 10.60
N ASP A 203 27.09 -12.86 9.32
CA ASP A 203 26.35 -11.75 8.72
C ASP A 203 24.84 -12.04 8.66
N GLY A 204 24.48 -13.33 8.65
CA GLY A 204 23.11 -13.79 8.81
C GLY A 204 22.49 -13.34 10.13
N GLU A 205 23.25 -13.32 11.23
CA GLU A 205 22.81 -12.77 12.53
C GLU A 205 22.89 -11.23 12.57
N ALA A 206 23.88 -10.64 11.89
CA ALA A 206 24.00 -9.19 11.77
C ALA A 206 22.73 -8.59 11.13
N PHE A 207 22.15 -9.27 10.14
CA PHE A 207 20.88 -8.86 9.51
C PHE A 207 19.73 -8.67 10.49
N TRP A 208 19.58 -9.59 11.46
CA TRP A 208 18.50 -9.57 12.45
C TRP A 208 18.78 -8.63 13.63
N SER A 209 20.05 -8.43 13.98
CA SER A 209 20.44 -7.68 15.17
C SER A 209 20.57 -6.18 14.94
N GLN A 210 20.98 -5.75 13.74
CA GLN A 210 21.19 -4.35 13.42
C GLN A 210 19.90 -3.60 13.05
N THR A 211 19.98 -2.27 13.10
CA THR A 211 18.94 -1.38 12.59
C THR A 211 19.28 -0.96 11.17
N TRP A 212 18.33 -1.10 10.27
CA TRP A 212 18.42 -0.71 8.87
C TRP A 212 17.74 0.64 8.65
N ARG A 213 18.24 1.42 7.69
CA ARG A 213 17.62 2.68 7.25
C ARG A 213 17.14 2.57 5.81
N ILE A 214 15.91 2.98 5.52
CA ILE A 214 15.40 3.03 4.15
C ILE A 214 16.17 4.11 3.36
N SER A 215 16.82 3.69 2.29
CA SER A 215 17.63 4.56 1.41
C SER A 215 16.76 5.46 0.56
N SER A 216 17.31 6.61 0.13
CA SER A 216 16.69 7.50 -0.88
C SER A 216 16.59 6.88 -2.28
N ARG A 217 17.28 5.77 -2.53
CA ARG A 217 17.19 4.98 -3.76
C ARG A 217 16.02 3.98 -3.76
N SER A 218 15.14 4.04 -2.76
CA SER A 218 14.00 3.14 -2.62
C SER A 218 12.80 3.61 -3.44
N ASP A 219 12.11 2.67 -4.06
CA ASP A 219 10.92 2.92 -4.87
C ASP A 219 9.90 1.77 -4.73
N ARG A 220 8.89 1.74 -5.61
CA ARG A 220 7.88 0.67 -5.64
C ARG A 220 8.42 -0.67 -6.12
N THR A 221 9.58 -0.72 -6.77
CA THR A 221 10.25 -1.97 -7.17
C THR A 221 10.87 -2.62 -5.94
N GLY A 222 11.60 -1.83 -5.14
CA GLY A 222 12.28 -2.34 -3.97
C GLY A 222 12.79 -1.27 -3.01
N TYR A 223 12.69 -1.57 -1.72
CA TYR A 223 13.26 -0.77 -0.66
C TYR A 223 14.71 -1.18 -0.43
N ARG A 224 15.63 -0.28 -0.76
CA ARG A 224 17.05 -0.46 -0.53
C ARG A 224 17.39 -0.03 0.89
N LEU A 225 18.10 -0.85 1.62
CA LEU A 225 18.40 -0.61 3.03
C LEU A 225 19.88 -0.26 3.18
N SER A 226 20.15 0.78 3.96
CA SER A 226 21.50 1.17 4.36
C SER A 226 21.74 0.76 5.81
N GLY A 227 22.91 0.20 6.06
CA GLY A 227 23.36 -0.37 7.33
C GLY A 227 24.78 -0.91 7.14
N GLU A 228 25.28 -1.69 8.11
CA GLU A 228 26.53 -2.42 7.94
C GLU A 228 26.33 -3.51 6.87
N PRO A 229 27.11 -3.49 5.77
CA PRO A 229 26.94 -4.44 4.68
C PRO A 229 27.07 -5.89 5.15
N ILE A 230 26.16 -6.74 4.69
CA ILE A 230 26.17 -8.17 4.95
C ILE A 230 26.50 -8.95 3.69
N LYS A 231 27.34 -9.97 3.77
CA LYS A 231 27.81 -10.73 2.61
C LYS A 231 27.74 -12.23 2.86
N PRO A 232 27.48 -13.02 1.80
CA PRO A 232 27.70 -14.45 1.89
C PRO A 232 29.18 -14.77 2.13
N THR A 233 29.45 -15.92 2.74
CA THR A 233 30.81 -16.40 3.07
C THR A 233 31.69 -16.64 1.84
N ALA A 234 31.09 -16.85 0.68
CA ALA A 234 31.76 -16.99 -0.60
C ALA A 234 31.00 -16.21 -1.68
N SER A 235 31.66 -15.92 -2.80
CA SER A 235 30.97 -15.37 -3.97
C SER A 235 29.96 -16.39 -4.50
N ILE A 236 28.72 -15.96 -4.72
CA ILE A 236 27.63 -16.83 -5.17
C ILE A 236 27.19 -16.39 -6.56
N GLU A 237 27.24 -17.32 -7.51
CA GLU A 237 26.52 -17.19 -8.77
C GLU A 237 25.24 -18.04 -8.69
N MET A 238 24.09 -17.37 -8.63
CA MET A 238 22.81 -18.07 -8.66
C MET A 238 22.15 -17.94 -10.03
N ARG A 239 21.54 -19.03 -10.48
CA ARG A 239 20.58 -18.96 -11.58
C ARG A 239 19.42 -18.04 -11.16
N SER A 240 18.90 -17.27 -12.12
CA SER A 240 17.74 -16.44 -11.87
C SER A 240 16.56 -17.30 -11.41
N HIS A 241 15.89 -16.87 -10.34
CA HIS A 241 14.74 -17.54 -9.76
C HIS A 241 13.58 -16.55 -9.62
N GLY A 242 12.36 -17.08 -9.40
CA GLY A 242 11.18 -16.25 -9.14
C GLY A 242 11.36 -15.38 -7.90
N VAL A 243 10.86 -14.15 -7.96
CA VAL A 243 10.95 -13.16 -6.88
C VAL A 243 9.57 -12.56 -6.65
N VAL A 244 9.06 -12.61 -5.42
CA VAL A 244 7.77 -12.03 -4.99
C VAL A 244 7.99 -10.84 -4.06
N PRO A 245 6.99 -9.94 -3.89
CA PRO A 245 7.05 -8.91 -2.86
C PRO A 245 7.34 -9.53 -1.48
N GLY A 246 8.14 -8.85 -0.68
CA GLY A 246 8.64 -9.30 0.61
C GLY A 246 9.94 -10.10 0.57
N VAL A 247 10.35 -10.67 -0.56
CA VAL A 247 11.68 -11.30 -0.68
C VAL A 247 12.76 -10.26 -0.43
N ILE A 248 13.75 -10.59 0.39
CA ILE A 248 14.89 -9.72 0.72
C ILE A 248 16.13 -10.27 0.04
N GLN A 249 16.57 -9.59 -1.01
CA GLN A 249 17.76 -9.95 -1.76
C GLN A 249 18.98 -9.16 -1.27
N VAL A 250 20.15 -9.79 -1.25
CA VAL A 250 21.42 -9.13 -0.92
C VAL A 250 22.33 -9.12 -2.15
N PRO A 251 22.50 -7.97 -2.82
CA PRO A 251 23.45 -7.81 -3.92
C PRO A 251 24.91 -7.88 -3.44
N PRO A 252 25.91 -7.92 -4.35
CA PRO A 252 27.34 -7.97 -3.99
C PRO A 252 27.82 -6.83 -3.07
N GLY A 253 27.15 -5.67 -3.12
CA GLY A 253 27.43 -4.54 -2.24
C GLY A 253 27.04 -4.77 -0.77
N GLY A 254 26.24 -5.79 -0.47
CA GLY A 254 25.84 -6.20 0.88
C GLY A 254 24.69 -5.39 1.50
N GLU A 255 24.15 -4.41 0.80
CA GLU A 255 22.97 -3.63 1.20
C GLU A 255 21.67 -4.37 0.79
N PRO A 256 20.84 -4.84 1.74
CA PRO A 256 19.64 -5.60 1.42
C PRO A 256 18.60 -4.80 0.63
N ILE A 257 17.84 -5.48 -0.22
CA ILE A 257 16.73 -4.93 -0.99
C ILE A 257 15.47 -5.74 -0.72
N VAL A 258 14.49 -5.13 -0.04
CA VAL A 258 13.15 -5.72 0.12
C VAL A 258 12.37 -5.48 -1.17
N GLN A 259 11.91 -6.55 -1.81
CA GLN A 259 11.13 -6.48 -3.04
C GLN A 259 9.71 -5.99 -2.73
N MET A 260 9.21 -5.00 -3.45
CA MET A 260 7.92 -4.34 -3.16
C MET A 260 6.89 -4.63 -4.26
N SER A 261 5.80 -3.84 -4.37
CA SER A 261 4.66 -4.16 -5.25
C SER A 261 5.04 -4.30 -6.75
N ASP A 262 5.95 -3.46 -7.23
CA ASP A 262 6.47 -3.49 -8.60
C ASP A 262 7.74 -4.35 -8.73
N ALA A 263 7.98 -5.27 -7.79
CA ALA A 263 9.15 -6.14 -7.77
C ALA A 263 9.39 -6.85 -9.13
N ASN A 264 10.67 -7.03 -9.44
CA ASN A 264 11.09 -7.88 -10.55
C ASN A 264 10.46 -9.27 -10.41
N THR A 265 10.10 -9.88 -11.53
CA THR A 265 9.54 -11.24 -11.52
C THR A 265 10.60 -12.30 -11.27
N ALA A 266 11.85 -12.02 -11.66
CA ALA A 266 12.99 -12.87 -11.44
C ALA A 266 14.25 -12.08 -11.03
N GLY A 267 15.16 -12.72 -10.29
CA GLY A 267 16.43 -12.16 -9.89
C GLY A 267 17.44 -13.25 -9.53
N GLY A 268 18.74 -12.90 -9.50
CA GLY A 268 19.84 -13.84 -9.24
C GLY A 268 20.64 -13.56 -7.98
N TYR A 269 20.13 -12.69 -7.09
CA TYR A 269 20.80 -12.40 -5.83
C TYR A 269 20.33 -13.35 -4.71
N PRO A 270 21.23 -13.77 -3.80
CA PRO A 270 20.86 -14.60 -2.66
C PRO A 270 19.81 -13.91 -1.80
N LYS A 271 18.86 -14.71 -1.32
CA LYS A 271 17.78 -14.23 -0.46
C LYS A 271 18.16 -14.51 0.99
N ILE A 272 18.16 -13.49 1.83
CA ILE A 272 18.48 -13.67 3.25
C ILE A 272 17.22 -13.99 4.07
N ALA A 273 16.09 -13.38 3.71
CA ALA A 273 14.81 -13.55 4.38
C ALA A 273 13.65 -13.18 3.46
N GLY A 274 12.42 -13.46 3.91
CA GLY A 274 11.18 -13.00 3.30
C GLY A 274 10.28 -12.36 4.35
N VAL A 275 9.87 -11.11 4.13
CA VAL A 275 8.89 -10.40 4.96
C VAL A 275 7.55 -11.11 4.86
N ILE A 276 6.85 -11.28 6.00
CA ILE A 276 5.49 -11.84 5.97
C ILE A 276 4.55 -10.88 5.26
N GLU A 277 3.62 -11.40 4.45
CA GLU A 277 2.76 -10.57 3.61
C GLU A 277 2.01 -9.49 4.40
N CYS A 278 1.48 -9.85 5.57
CA CYS A 278 0.74 -8.92 6.43
C CYS A 278 1.59 -7.83 7.10
N ASP A 279 2.93 -7.86 6.98
CA ASP A 279 3.80 -6.77 7.42
C ASP A 279 4.17 -5.82 6.24
N LEU A 280 3.88 -6.19 4.99
CA LEU A 280 4.28 -5.40 3.81
C LEU A 280 3.61 -4.03 3.76
N TRP A 281 2.36 -3.90 4.20
CA TRP A 281 1.68 -2.61 4.24
C TRP A 281 2.40 -1.60 5.16
N ARG A 282 3.02 -2.08 6.24
CA ARG A 282 3.81 -1.25 7.17
C ARG A 282 5.08 -0.73 6.52
N LEU A 283 5.72 -1.53 5.67
CA LEU A 283 6.80 -1.07 4.79
C LEU A 283 6.28 -0.09 3.74
N GLY A 284 5.10 -0.36 3.16
CA GLY A 284 4.40 0.55 2.26
C GLY A 284 4.12 1.93 2.85
N GLN A 285 4.07 2.06 4.18
CA GLN A 285 3.93 3.33 4.88
C GLN A 285 5.23 3.90 5.48
N ALA A 286 6.31 3.11 5.50
CA ALA A 286 7.60 3.57 5.98
C ALA A 286 8.26 4.54 4.99
N ARG A 287 8.67 5.71 5.49
CA ARG A 287 9.29 6.77 4.68
C ARG A 287 10.74 6.46 4.35
N ILE A 288 11.24 7.11 3.29
CA ILE A 288 12.68 7.24 3.05
C ILE A 288 13.32 7.82 4.32
N GLY A 289 14.42 7.21 4.75
CA GLY A 289 15.14 7.56 5.97
C GLY A 289 14.58 6.95 7.26
N ALA A 290 13.41 6.29 7.22
CA ALA A 290 12.89 5.58 8.38
C ALA A 290 13.82 4.43 8.79
N ARG A 291 13.86 4.17 10.10
CA ARG A 291 14.62 3.06 10.69
C ARG A 291 13.71 1.86 10.87
N LEU A 292 14.22 0.68 10.54
CA LEU A 292 13.52 -0.59 10.74
C LEU A 292 14.47 -1.65 11.25
N LYS A 293 13.91 -2.69 11.86
CA LYS A 293 14.65 -3.88 12.29
C LYS A 293 13.85 -5.12 11.93
N PHE A 294 14.52 -6.13 11.39
CA PHE A 294 13.86 -7.39 11.09
C PHE A 294 13.75 -8.25 12.35
N VAL A 295 12.56 -8.81 12.56
CA VAL A 295 12.28 -9.73 13.66
C VAL A 295 11.97 -11.09 13.06
N ARG A 296 12.63 -12.13 13.57
CA ARG A 296 12.37 -13.50 13.13
C ARG A 296 10.92 -13.85 13.40
N SER A 297 10.29 -14.52 12.45
CA SER A 297 8.95 -15.03 12.60
C SER A 297 8.84 -16.49 12.15
N THR A 298 7.73 -17.12 12.50
CA THR A 298 7.40 -18.48 12.09
C THR A 298 6.22 -18.50 11.14
N HIS A 299 6.03 -19.60 10.42
CA HIS A 299 4.83 -19.80 9.60
C HIS A 299 3.54 -19.72 10.43
N ALA A 300 3.56 -20.24 11.67
CA ALA A 300 2.42 -20.19 12.57
C ALA A 300 2.06 -18.75 12.99
N GLU A 301 3.07 -17.94 13.30
CA GLU A 301 2.88 -16.51 13.58
C GLU A 301 2.36 -15.75 12.34
N ALA A 302 2.95 -16.00 11.16
CA ALA A 302 2.50 -15.39 9.91
C ALA A 302 1.01 -15.67 9.67
N ARG A 303 0.57 -16.92 9.87
CA ARG A 303 -0.84 -17.34 9.77
C ARG A 303 -1.74 -16.70 10.82
N SER A 304 -1.26 -16.56 12.06
CA SER A 304 -2.00 -15.89 13.14
C SER A 304 -2.25 -14.41 12.81
N VAL A 305 -1.23 -13.71 12.29
CA VAL A 305 -1.35 -12.32 11.86
C VAL A 305 -2.31 -12.19 10.69
N GLU A 306 -2.22 -13.09 9.70
CA GLU A 306 -3.13 -13.13 8.55
C GLU A 306 -4.59 -13.27 9.01
N GLN A 307 -4.87 -14.18 9.94
CA GLN A 307 -6.19 -14.36 10.52
C GLN A 307 -6.69 -13.12 11.24
N ALA A 308 -5.84 -12.45 12.01
CA ALA A 308 -6.22 -11.24 12.74
C ALA A 308 -6.51 -10.06 11.80
N VAL A 309 -5.70 -9.88 10.75
CA VAL A 309 -5.94 -8.88 9.70
C VAL A 309 -7.24 -9.18 8.97
N ALA A 310 -7.48 -10.45 8.59
CA ALA A 310 -8.73 -10.85 7.95
C ALA A 310 -9.95 -10.61 8.84
N GLY A 311 -9.83 -10.89 10.15
CA GLY A 311 -10.88 -10.60 11.13
C GLY A 311 -11.22 -9.11 11.24
N TYR A 312 -10.21 -8.24 11.25
CA TYR A 312 -10.42 -6.79 11.22
C TYR A 312 -11.10 -6.32 9.94
N VAL A 313 -10.65 -6.79 8.77
CA VAL A 313 -11.28 -6.44 7.49
C VAL A 313 -12.74 -6.91 7.44
N GLU A 314 -13.03 -8.12 7.94
CA GLU A 314 -14.38 -8.65 8.04
C GLU A 314 -15.27 -7.79 8.96
N ASP A 315 -14.77 -7.42 10.14
CA ASP A 315 -15.50 -6.57 11.09
C ASP A 315 -15.86 -5.22 10.46
N VAL A 316 -14.89 -4.57 9.79
CA VAL A 316 -15.13 -3.34 9.04
C VAL A 316 -16.17 -3.56 7.95
N ARG A 317 -16.12 -4.67 7.21
CA ARG A 317 -17.08 -4.98 6.15
C ARG A 317 -18.49 -5.17 6.68
N GLN A 318 -18.66 -5.95 7.75
CA GLN A 318 -19.97 -6.19 8.36
C GLN A 318 -20.55 -4.91 8.97
N THR A 319 -19.75 -4.18 9.75
CA THR A 319 -20.18 -2.96 10.42
C THR A 319 -20.53 -1.87 9.41
N SER A 320 -19.68 -1.63 8.40
CA SER A 320 -19.97 -0.68 7.30
C SER A 320 -21.29 -1.02 6.59
N ARG A 321 -21.52 -2.31 6.30
CA ARG A 321 -22.76 -2.77 5.67
C ARG A 321 -23.99 -2.57 6.57
N LEU A 322 -23.89 -2.85 7.87
CA LEU A 322 -24.98 -2.69 8.83
C LEU A 322 -25.37 -1.21 8.98
N VAL A 323 -24.39 -0.31 9.12
CA VAL A 323 -24.64 1.14 9.21
C VAL A 323 -25.35 1.64 7.95
N LYS A 324 -24.85 1.30 6.76
CA LYS A 324 -25.47 1.71 5.49
C LYS A 324 -26.90 1.17 5.32
N ARG A 325 -27.15 -0.08 5.74
CA ARG A 325 -28.51 -0.67 5.75
C ARG A 325 -29.44 0.05 6.71
N ALA A 326 -28.99 0.38 7.91
CA ALA A 326 -29.77 1.13 8.88
C ALA A 326 -30.14 2.52 8.34
N LEU A 327 -29.18 3.24 7.74
CA LEU A 327 -29.43 4.54 7.11
C LEU A 327 -30.47 4.45 5.99
N LYS A 328 -30.37 3.42 5.13
CA LYS A 328 -31.35 3.20 4.06
C LYS A 328 -32.75 2.87 4.57
N ALA A 329 -32.87 2.21 5.72
CA ALA A 329 -34.16 1.90 6.33
C ALA A 329 -34.80 3.11 7.03
N MET A 330 -34.01 4.15 7.35
CA MET A 330 -34.48 5.39 7.98
C MET A 330 -34.82 6.51 7.00
N ALA A 331 -34.42 6.37 5.72
CA ALA A 331 -34.69 7.33 4.64
C ALA A 331 -35.99 6.99 3.90
#